data_AF-A0A946HKE5-F1
#
_entry.id   AF-A0A946HKE5-F1
#
_cell.length_a   1.000
_cell.length_b   1.000
_cell.length_c   1.000
_cell.angle_alpha   90.00
_cell.angle_beta   90.00
_cell.angle_gamma   90.00
#
_symmetry.space_group_name_H-M   'P 1'
#
loop_
_entity.id
_entity.type
_entity.pdbx_description
1 polymer ?
#
loop_
_entity_poly.entity_id
_entity_poly.type
_entity_poly.pdbx_seq_one_letter_code
_entity_poly.pdbx_strand_id
1 'polypeptide(L)'
;METTNIVDFARRDRVTEALTDLLRTGAQQLTATTVEAELASYLAQFTDVRTEAGHAAVVRNGHHPARPFQTGIGPVSVQIPKVRSMDGTSVTFRSARVPPDVRRTKTLEAALPWLYLNGISSGEMGAALKILLGSEAKGLSA
;
A
#
# COMPACT_ATOMS: atom_id res chain seq x y z
N MET A 1 -8.85 2.72 56.51
CA MET A 1 -8.38 3.42 55.30
C MET A 1 -8.09 2.35 54.27
N GLU A 2 -9.01 2.12 53.34
CA GLU A 2 -8.82 1.11 52.29
C GLU A 2 -7.95 1.69 51.18
N THR A 3 -6.81 1.05 50.94
CA THR A 3 -5.92 1.33 49.80
C THR A 3 -6.48 0.63 48.57
N THR A 4 -7.26 1.35 47.77
CA THR A 4 -7.71 0.85 46.47
C THR A 4 -6.51 0.72 45.54
N ASN A 5 -6.10 -0.53 45.32
CA ASN A 5 -5.03 -0.91 44.41
C ASN A 5 -5.60 -0.95 42.97
N ILE A 6 -5.72 0.23 42.35
CA ILE A 6 -6.17 0.33 40.95
C ILE A 6 -4.96 0.01 40.07
N VAL A 7 -4.89 -1.23 39.59
CA VAL A 7 -3.92 -1.61 38.55
C VAL A 7 -4.49 -1.11 37.22
N ASP A 8 -3.87 -0.07 36.68
CA ASP A 8 -4.20 0.50 35.38
C ASP A 8 -3.77 -0.50 34.29
N PHE A 9 -4.67 -1.44 33.95
CA PHE A 9 -4.47 -2.33 32.82
C PHE A 9 -4.36 -1.44 31.58
N ALA A 10 -3.17 -1.41 30.96
CA ALA A 10 -2.94 -0.68 29.72
C ALA A 10 -4.15 -0.84 28.80
N ARG A 11 -4.88 0.27 28.64
CA ARG A 11 -6.16 0.41 27.95
C ARG A 11 -6.20 -0.50 26.72
N ARG A 12 -7.15 -1.45 26.66
CA ARG A 12 -7.27 -2.44 25.57
C ARG A 12 -7.11 -1.84 24.17
N ASP A 13 -7.54 -0.60 24.00
CA ASP A 13 -7.40 0.20 22.78
C ASP A 13 -5.93 0.32 22.29
N ARG A 14 -4.97 0.48 23.20
CA ARG A 14 -3.53 0.58 22.86
C ARG A 14 -2.97 -0.72 22.29
N VAL A 15 -3.48 -1.88 22.74
CA VAL A 15 -3.06 -3.19 22.23
C VAL A 15 -3.58 -3.40 20.81
N THR A 16 -4.82 -2.96 20.52
CA THR A 16 -5.42 -3.03 19.18
C THR A 16 -4.71 -2.11 18.19
N GLU A 17 -4.33 -0.90 18.62
CA GLU A 17 -3.52 0.02 17.80
C GLU A 17 -2.14 -0.57 17.48
N ALA A 18 -1.44 -1.14 18.48
CA ALA A 18 -0.13 -1.76 18.28
C ALA A 18 -0.17 -2.93 17.28
N LEU A 19 -1.21 -3.77 17.35
CA LEU A 19 -1.41 -4.86 16.39
C LEU A 19 -1.72 -4.33 14.98
N THR A 20 -2.53 -3.29 14.87
CA THR A 20 -2.88 -2.68 13.57
C THR A 20 -1.65 -2.06 12.90
N ASP A 21 -0.80 -1.39 13.68
CA ASP A 21 0.47 -0.83 13.18
C ASP A 21 1.44 -1.93 12.75
N LEU A 22 1.58 -3.01 13.55
CA LEU A 22 2.37 -4.18 13.17
C LEU A 22 1.91 -4.76 11.82
N LEU A 23 0.60 -4.98 11.67
CA LEU A 23 0.02 -5.50 10.43
C LEU A 23 0.24 -4.56 9.25
N ARG A 24 0.15 -3.24 9.48
CA ARG A 24 0.41 -2.23 8.44
C ARG A 24 1.87 -2.26 7.99
N THR A 25 2.81 -2.33 8.92
CA THR A 25 4.24 -2.48 8.60
C THR A 25 4.51 -3.78 7.84
N GLY A 26 3.92 -4.89 8.29
CA GLY A 26 4.04 -6.18 7.60
C GLY A 26 3.47 -6.12 6.17
N ALA A 27 2.31 -5.49 5.99
CA ALA A 27 1.70 -5.30 4.66
C ALA A 27 2.59 -4.45 3.75
N GLN A 28 3.21 -3.38 4.26
CA GLN A 28 4.16 -2.56 3.49
C GLN A 28 5.36 -3.39 3.02
N GLN A 29 5.96 -4.17 3.92
CA GLN A 29 7.10 -5.02 3.63
C GLN A 29 6.75 -6.10 2.59
N LEU A 30 5.66 -6.84 2.80
CA LEU A 30 5.21 -7.89 1.88
C LEU A 30 4.89 -7.35 0.50
N THR A 31 4.24 -6.18 0.44
CA THR A 31 3.94 -5.52 -0.84
C THR A 31 5.23 -5.10 -1.55
N ALA A 32 6.19 -4.51 -0.83
CA ALA A 32 7.49 -4.14 -1.40
C ALA A 32 8.26 -5.37 -1.92
N THR A 33 8.34 -6.44 -1.13
CA THR A 33 8.96 -7.71 -1.56
C THR A 33 8.30 -8.28 -2.81
N THR A 34 6.97 -8.20 -2.89
CA THR A 34 6.23 -8.67 -4.06
C THR A 34 6.59 -7.86 -5.31
N VAL A 35 6.67 -6.53 -5.19
CA VAL A 35 7.05 -5.65 -6.31
C VAL A 35 8.51 -5.88 -6.74
N GLU A 36 9.42 -6.13 -5.81
CA GLU A 36 10.82 -6.49 -6.13
C GLU A 36 10.91 -7.84 -6.86
N ALA A 37 10.08 -8.83 -6.48
CA ALA A 37 10.00 -10.10 -7.20
C ALA A 37 9.45 -9.93 -8.63
N GLU A 38 8.46 -9.05 -8.82
CA GLU A 38 7.96 -8.68 -10.16
C GLU A 38 9.06 -8.01 -10.99
N LEU A 39 9.84 -7.10 -10.39
CA LEU A 39 10.96 -6.44 -11.06
C LEU A 39 12.03 -7.45 -11.49
N ALA A 40 12.41 -8.37 -10.61
CA ALA A 40 13.39 -9.41 -10.94
C ALA A 40 12.91 -10.27 -12.12
N SER A 41 11.63 -10.66 -12.11
CA SER A 41 11.00 -11.40 -13.20
C SER A 41 10.93 -10.59 -14.50
N TYR A 42 10.76 -9.27 -14.40
CA TYR A 42 10.78 -8.37 -15.55
C TYR A 42 12.18 -8.23 -16.15
N LEU A 43 13.20 -8.01 -15.33
CA LEU A 43 14.60 -7.89 -15.78
C LEU A 43 15.12 -9.19 -16.38
N ALA A 44 14.68 -10.34 -15.88
CA ALA A 44 15.05 -11.64 -16.43
C ALA A 44 14.67 -11.81 -17.90
N GLN A 45 13.64 -11.09 -18.39
CA GLN A 45 13.22 -11.10 -19.79
C GLN A 45 14.21 -10.37 -20.72
N PHE A 46 15.12 -9.56 -20.16
CA PHE A 46 16.10 -8.76 -20.90
C PHE A 46 17.54 -9.23 -20.68
N THR A 47 17.75 -10.40 -20.09
CA THR A 47 19.09 -10.92 -19.74
C THR A 47 20.00 -11.11 -20.96
N ASP A 48 19.40 -11.51 -22.09
CA ASP A 48 20.11 -11.74 -23.36
C ASP A 48 20.31 -10.46 -24.18
N VAL A 49 19.61 -9.38 -23.81
CA VAL A 49 19.69 -8.10 -24.51
C VAL A 49 20.83 -7.27 -23.91
N ARG A 50 21.91 -7.13 -24.68
CA ARG A 50 23.09 -6.37 -24.29
C ARG A 50 23.31 -5.19 -25.24
N THR A 51 23.89 -4.12 -24.70
CA THR A 51 24.37 -2.99 -25.50
C THR A 51 25.58 -3.38 -26.34
N GLU A 52 25.94 -2.57 -27.33
CA GLU A 52 27.15 -2.74 -28.14
C GLU A 52 28.43 -2.83 -27.30
N ALA A 53 28.44 -2.19 -26.13
CA ALA A 53 29.51 -2.23 -25.14
C ALA A 53 29.44 -3.44 -24.18
N GLY A 54 28.54 -4.41 -24.42
CA GLY A 54 28.40 -5.64 -23.63
C GLY A 54 27.69 -5.50 -22.28
N HIS A 55 27.13 -4.33 -21.97
CA HIS A 55 26.38 -4.08 -20.73
C HIS A 55 24.93 -4.54 -20.86
N ALA A 56 24.25 -4.83 -19.75
CA ALA A 56 22.81 -5.12 -19.78
C ALA A 56 22.03 -3.93 -20.38
N ALA A 57 21.12 -4.21 -21.32
CA ALA A 57 20.36 -3.16 -21.99
C ALA A 57 19.33 -2.49 -21.06
N VAL A 58 18.72 -3.25 -20.15
CA VAL A 58 17.73 -2.75 -19.18
C VAL A 58 18.28 -2.89 -17.77
N VAL A 59 18.33 -1.78 -17.03
CA VAL A 59 18.88 -1.73 -15.67
C VAL A 59 17.91 -1.09 -14.69
N ARG A 60 18.03 -1.44 -13.41
CA ARG A 60 17.35 -0.75 -12.32
C ARG A 60 17.87 0.68 -12.20
N ASN A 61 16.97 1.65 -12.06
CA ASN A 61 17.28 3.08 -11.96
C ASN A 61 16.52 3.77 -10.82
N GLY A 62 16.71 3.26 -9.60
CA GLY A 62 16.10 3.80 -8.38
C GLY A 62 14.60 3.48 -8.27
N HIS A 63 13.85 4.39 -7.64
CA HIS A 63 12.43 4.23 -7.34
C HIS A 63 11.62 5.49 -7.68
N HIS A 64 10.33 5.30 -7.91
CA HIS A 64 9.35 6.38 -7.84
C HIS A 64 9.13 6.80 -6.38
N PRO A 65 8.65 8.04 -6.13
CA PRO A 65 8.21 8.45 -4.81
C PRO A 65 7.21 7.46 -4.22
N ALA A 66 7.30 7.24 -2.90
CA ALA A 66 6.34 6.40 -2.20
C ALA A 66 4.94 7.01 -2.35
N ARG A 67 3.96 6.18 -2.70
CA ARG A 67 2.55 6.60 -2.74
C ARG A 67 1.71 5.77 -1.77
N PRO A 68 0.86 6.40 -0.95
CA PRO A 68 -0.09 5.67 -0.12
C PRO A 68 -1.29 5.19 -0.96
N PHE A 69 -1.80 4.01 -0.64
CA PHE A 69 -3.11 3.53 -1.08
C PHE A 69 -3.89 2.98 0.13
N GLN A 70 -5.21 3.11 0.08
CA GLN A 70 -6.08 2.76 1.22
C GLN A 70 -6.38 1.26 1.27
N THR A 71 -6.21 0.67 2.45
CA THR A 71 -6.52 -0.74 2.73
C THR A 71 -7.46 -0.85 3.94
N GLY A 72 -7.93 -2.06 4.26
CA GLY A 72 -8.77 -2.29 5.45
C GLY A 72 -8.07 -1.99 6.79
N ILE A 73 -6.74 -1.95 6.80
CA ILE A 73 -5.92 -1.65 8.00
C ILE A 73 -5.35 -0.22 7.98
N GLY A 74 -5.91 0.64 7.13
CA GLY A 74 -5.47 2.00 6.88
C GLY A 74 -4.54 2.14 5.66
N PRO A 75 -3.86 3.28 5.52
CA PRO A 75 -3.01 3.55 4.35
C PRO A 75 -1.71 2.73 4.39
N VAL A 76 -1.37 2.14 3.25
CA VAL A 76 -0.11 1.41 3.02
C VAL A 76 0.66 2.15 1.93
N SER A 77 1.93 2.45 2.19
CA SER A 77 2.82 3.17 1.25
C SER A 77 3.88 2.24 0.70
N VAL A 78 4.06 2.25 -0.63
CA VAL A 78 5.11 1.49 -1.32
C VAL A 78 5.82 2.34 -2.35
N GLN A 79 7.12 2.11 -2.48
CA GLN A 79 7.96 2.64 -3.55
C GLN A 79 7.98 1.66 -4.71
N ILE A 80 7.70 2.13 -5.93
CA ILE A 80 7.77 1.29 -7.13
C ILE A 80 9.15 1.46 -7.78
N PRO A 81 9.89 0.37 -8.03
CA PRO A 81 11.16 0.43 -8.73
C PRO A 81 11.04 1.00 -10.13
N LYS A 82 12.11 1.63 -10.58
CA LYS A 82 12.24 2.18 -11.93
C LYS A 82 13.23 1.34 -12.72
N VAL A 83 12.96 1.22 -14.01
CA VAL A 83 13.90 0.66 -14.99
C VAL A 83 14.31 1.76 -15.95
N ARG A 84 15.51 1.62 -16.51
CA ARG A 84 16.04 2.47 -17.57
C ARG A 84 16.61 1.56 -18.66
N SER A 85 16.33 1.91 -19.90
CA SER A 85 17.02 1.33 -21.05
C SER A 85 18.27 2.12 -21.40
N MET A 86 19.34 1.42 -21.75
CA MET A 86 20.64 1.97 -22.13
C MET A 86 20.84 1.97 -23.66
N ASP A 87 20.04 1.19 -24.38
CA ASP A 87 20.04 1.03 -25.84
C ASP A 87 19.13 2.05 -26.57
N GLY A 88 18.49 2.96 -25.84
CA GLY A 88 17.59 3.97 -26.39
C GLY A 88 16.13 3.51 -26.57
N THR A 89 15.83 2.23 -26.35
CA THR A 89 14.45 1.71 -26.40
C THR A 89 13.64 2.22 -25.20
N SER A 90 12.39 2.63 -25.41
CA SER A 90 11.55 3.07 -24.30
C SER A 90 10.99 1.88 -23.51
N VAL A 91 11.58 1.62 -22.35
CA VAL A 91 11.18 0.51 -21.46
C VAL A 91 10.59 1.08 -20.17
N THR A 92 9.44 0.57 -19.74
CA THR A 92 8.76 1.01 -18.50
C THR A 92 8.26 -0.21 -17.74
N PHE A 93 8.73 -0.34 -16.50
CA PHE A 93 8.21 -1.34 -15.57
C PHE A 93 6.86 -0.89 -14.99
N ARG A 94 5.87 -1.78 -15.04
CA ARG A 94 4.56 -1.59 -14.41
C ARG A 94 4.29 -2.80 -13.52
N SER A 95 4.19 -2.56 -12.21
CA SER A 95 3.77 -3.59 -11.26
C SER A 95 2.34 -4.03 -11.56
N ALA A 96 2.10 -5.35 -11.60
CA ALA A 96 0.77 -5.92 -11.80
C ALA A 96 -0.02 -5.94 -10.48
N ARG A 97 0.67 -6.09 -9.34
CA ARG A 97 0.06 -6.05 -8.00
C ARG A 97 -0.26 -4.64 -7.52
N VAL A 98 0.59 -3.66 -7.85
CA VAL A 98 0.40 -2.25 -7.45
C VAL A 98 0.48 -1.33 -8.67
N PRO A 99 -0.55 -1.32 -9.53
CA PRO A 99 -0.61 -0.43 -10.70
C PRO A 99 -0.54 1.06 -10.34
N PRO A 100 -0.06 1.95 -11.22
CA PRO A 100 0.12 3.38 -10.94
C PRO A 100 -1.15 4.12 -10.47
N ASP A 101 -2.31 3.67 -10.95
CA ASP A 101 -3.64 4.20 -10.70
C ASP A 101 -4.31 3.67 -9.43
N VAL A 102 -3.74 2.65 -8.76
CA VAL A 102 -4.34 2.10 -7.55
C VAL A 102 -4.32 3.12 -6.40
N ARG A 103 -5.51 3.47 -5.91
CA ARG A 103 -5.71 4.38 -4.76
C ARG A 103 -6.26 3.67 -3.53
N ARG A 104 -6.94 2.55 -3.71
CA ARG A 104 -7.59 1.75 -2.66
C ARG A 104 -7.68 0.29 -3.06
N THR A 105 -7.84 -0.60 -2.09
CA THR A 105 -8.09 -2.03 -2.35
C THR A 105 -9.45 -2.25 -3.00
N LYS A 106 -9.55 -3.28 -3.85
CA LYS A 106 -10.80 -3.64 -4.54
C LYS A 106 -11.96 -3.89 -3.57
N THR A 107 -11.68 -4.53 -2.44
CA THR A 107 -12.69 -4.78 -1.40
C THR A 107 -13.26 -3.48 -0.83
N LEU A 108 -12.39 -2.49 -0.57
CA LEU A 108 -12.81 -1.20 -0.04
C LEU A 108 -13.58 -0.38 -1.08
N GLU A 109 -13.14 -0.43 -2.34
CA GLU A 109 -13.86 0.22 -3.45
C GLU A 109 -15.27 -0.34 -3.64
N ALA A 110 -15.43 -1.66 -3.55
CA ALA A 110 -16.72 -2.33 -3.65
C ALA A 110 -17.65 -2.07 -2.44
N ALA A 111 -17.08 -1.82 -1.26
CA ALA A 111 -17.86 -1.57 -0.06
C ALA A 111 -18.55 -0.19 -0.07
N LEU A 112 -17.96 0.83 -0.68
CA LEU A 112 -18.49 2.20 -0.61
C LEU A 112 -19.91 2.37 -1.20
N PRO A 113 -20.22 1.88 -2.42
CA PRO A 113 -21.59 1.94 -2.93
C PRO A 113 -22.57 1.14 -2.08
N TRP A 114 -22.12 0.04 -1.47
CA TRP A 114 -22.96 -0.79 -0.61
C TRP A 114 -23.33 -0.07 0.69
N LEU A 115 -22.37 0.64 1.30
CA LEU A 115 -22.63 1.47 2.48
C LEU A 115 -23.66 2.56 2.18
N TYR A 116 -23.56 3.18 1.00
CA TYR A 116 -24.55 4.17 0.55
C TYR A 116 -25.95 3.54 0.39
N LEU A 117 -26.04 2.36 -0.24
CA LEU A 117 -27.31 1.64 -0.43
C LEU A 117 -27.96 1.25 0.91
N ASN A 118 -27.16 0.98 1.95
CA ASN A 118 -27.65 0.65 3.29
C ASN A 118 -28.03 1.89 4.13
N GLY A 119 -28.08 3.08 3.51
CA GLY A 119 -28.58 4.29 4.15
C GLY A 119 -27.54 5.12 4.88
N ILE A 120 -26.24 4.83 4.73
CA ILE A 120 -25.19 5.74 5.19
C ILE A 120 -25.17 6.93 4.24
N SER A 121 -25.60 8.09 4.74
CA SER A 121 -25.60 9.32 3.96
C SER A 121 -24.17 9.71 3.54
N SER A 122 -24.02 10.40 2.41
CA SER A 122 -22.70 10.87 1.96
C SER A 122 -22.01 11.77 2.99
N GLY A 123 -22.79 12.52 3.78
CA GLY A 123 -22.27 13.37 4.86
C GLY A 123 -21.73 12.60 6.07
N GLU A 124 -22.26 11.41 6.34
CA GLU A 124 -21.84 10.56 7.46
C GLU A 124 -20.80 9.50 7.07
N MET A 125 -20.62 9.27 5.77
CA MET A 125 -19.68 8.27 5.22
C MET A 125 -18.28 8.43 5.78
N GLY A 126 -17.76 9.66 5.82
CA GLY A 126 -16.44 9.95 6.39
C GLY A 126 -16.33 9.58 7.87
N ALA A 127 -17.37 9.85 8.66
CA ALA A 127 -17.39 9.52 10.09
C ALA A 127 -17.49 8.01 10.31
N ALA A 128 -18.36 7.32 9.58
CA ALA A 128 -18.50 5.87 9.65
C ALA A 128 -17.20 5.15 9.25
N LEU A 129 -16.57 5.57 8.15
CA LEU A 129 -15.31 4.99 7.71
C LEU A 129 -14.14 5.29 8.65
N LYS A 130 -14.13 6.44 9.32
CA LYS A 130 -13.13 6.77 10.33
C LYS A 130 -13.20 5.83 11.54
N ILE A 131 -14.41 5.40 11.93
CA ILE A 131 -14.60 4.42 12.99
C ILE A 131 -14.11 3.04 12.54
N LEU A 132 -14.39 2.64 11.29
CA LEU A 132 -14.05 1.32 10.78
C LEU A 132 -12.57 1.14 10.40
N LEU A 133 -11.94 2.17 9.83
CA LEU A 133 -10.61 2.12 9.20
C LEU A 133 -9.58 2.97 9.96
N GLY A 134 -10.00 3.66 11.03
CA GLY A 134 -9.18 4.57 11.82
C GLY A 134 -9.12 6.00 11.28
N SER A 135 -8.42 6.87 12.00
CA SER A 135 -8.31 8.31 11.68
C SER A 135 -7.66 8.62 10.34
N GLU A 136 -6.91 7.68 9.79
CA GLU A 136 -6.16 7.82 8.53
C GLU A 136 -6.96 7.41 7.27
N ALA A 137 -8.26 7.13 7.43
CA ALA A 137 -9.21 6.82 6.37
C ALA A 137 -9.55 8.04 5.48
N LYS A 138 -8.53 8.72 4.96
CA LYS A 138 -8.64 9.93 4.12
C LYS A 138 -8.94 9.55 2.67
N GLY A 139 -9.79 10.36 2.02
CA GLY A 139 -10.09 10.23 0.58
C GLY A 139 -11.03 9.08 0.20
N LEU A 140 -11.87 8.62 1.14
CA LEU A 140 -12.87 7.56 0.93
C LEU A 140 -14.31 8.07 0.83
N SER A 141 -14.55 9.37 1.05
CA SER A 141 -15.81 10.04 0.75
C SER A 141 -15.70 10.80 -0.58
N ALA A 142 -16.81 10.89 -1.31
CA ALA A 142 -17.01 11.89 -2.36
C ALA A 142 -17.06 13.30 -1.75
#